data_AF-A0A2U2J2R2-F1
#
_entry.id   AF-A0A2U2J2R2-F1
#
_cell.length_a   1.000
_cell.length_b   1.000
_cell.length_c   1.000
_cell.angle_alpha   90.00
_cell.angle_beta   90.00
_cell.angle_gamma   90.00
#
_symmetry.space_group_name_H-M   'P 1'
#
loop_
_entity.id
_entity.type
_entity.pdbx_description
1 polymer ?
#
loop_
_entity_poly.entity_id
_entity_poly.type
_entity_poly.pdbx_seq_one_letter_code
_entity_poly.pdbx_strand_id
1 'polypeptide(L)'
;MLPRQASAEKRRGRLGACHSEERSDAAIHARDRIAALTIDDKRGVEKSSEVCYMHEMLKLFRSAALALLALLASPALAQGPDGQSRADYHAWLAREPAARAQVLSFKQFLDMDGVGDVIPTWQLLRTASSWRDCSGPRFEVAPVAEWSHIADTLKFVSTHVEPAIGDVEAVSGYRNGELNRCSGGAPASAHRHFFALDLTPVAAVGRETMIENLCRVHDDRGRLFDVGLGFYSGVRFHVDSKGFRRWGSNGSSATSPCNTGIYA
;
A
#
# COMPACT_ATOMS: atom_id res chain seq x y z
N MET A 1 -2.27 63.38 14.14
CA MET A 1 -1.14 63.04 15.02
C MET A 1 -0.10 62.28 14.22
N LEU A 2 1.04 62.91 13.94
CA LEU A 2 2.34 62.28 13.63
C LEU A 2 3.00 61.86 14.96
N PRO A 3 3.97 60.91 15.03
CA PRO A 3 5.31 60.93 14.36
C PRO A 3 5.74 59.58 13.71
N ARG A 4 6.61 59.47 12.68
CA ARG A 4 8.10 59.70 12.56
C ARG A 4 8.90 58.78 13.53
N GLN A 5 9.94 57.98 13.19
CA GLN A 5 11.11 58.05 12.27
C GLN A 5 11.67 56.60 12.04
N ALA A 6 12.20 56.15 10.89
CA ALA A 6 13.46 56.39 10.14
C ALA A 6 14.74 55.62 10.61
N SER A 7 15.31 54.79 9.69
CA SER A 7 16.75 54.57 9.36
C SER A 7 16.97 53.13 8.86
N ALA A 8 17.34 52.87 7.59
CA ALA A 8 18.61 53.07 6.87
C ALA A 8 19.54 51.86 6.95
N GLU A 9 19.66 51.06 5.88
CA GLU A 9 20.90 50.30 5.62
C GLU A 9 21.17 50.01 4.12
N LYS A 10 22.19 50.74 3.62
CA LYS A 10 23.36 50.28 2.84
C LYS A 10 23.20 49.55 1.49
N ARG A 11 23.67 50.26 0.46
CA ARG A 11 24.03 49.77 -0.88
C ARG A 11 24.99 48.57 -0.82
N ARG A 12 24.73 47.53 -1.62
CA ARG A 12 25.75 46.61 -2.16
C ARG A 12 25.57 46.46 -3.67
N GLY A 13 26.73 46.35 -4.33
CA GLY A 13 26.94 46.57 -5.75
C GLY A 13 26.21 45.59 -6.67
N ARG A 14 25.92 46.13 -7.85
CA ARG A 14 25.32 45.51 -9.01
C ARG A 14 26.29 44.47 -9.59
N LEU A 15 26.01 43.19 -9.45
CA LEU A 15 26.63 42.14 -10.25
C LEU A 15 25.91 42.11 -11.61
N GLY A 16 26.68 42.28 -12.68
CA GLY A 16 26.19 42.29 -14.06
C GLY A 16 25.50 40.97 -14.40
N ALA A 17 24.26 41.08 -14.89
CA ALA A 17 23.51 39.96 -15.43
C ALA A 17 24.19 39.47 -16.72
N CYS A 18 24.41 38.15 -16.82
CA CYS A 18 24.72 37.49 -18.07
C CYS A 18 23.40 37.34 -18.85
N HIS A 19 23.10 38.26 -19.75
CA HIS A 19 22.05 38.09 -20.74
C HIS A 19 22.63 37.31 -21.92
N SER A 20 22.09 36.11 -22.19
CA SER A 20 22.19 35.48 -23.51
C SER A 20 20.99 35.94 -24.33
N GLU A 21 21.23 36.75 -25.35
CA GLU A 21 20.26 37.03 -26.41
C GLU A 21 20.07 35.77 -27.26
N GLU A 22 18.89 35.14 -27.20
CA GLU A 22 18.44 34.20 -28.22
C GLU A 22 17.85 35.00 -29.40
N ARG A 23 18.55 35.02 -30.53
CA ARG A 23 17.99 35.45 -31.82
C ARG A 23 17.55 34.21 -32.60
N SER A 24 16.26 34.18 -32.94
CA SER A 24 15.65 33.24 -33.87
C SER A 24 15.97 33.58 -35.33
N ASP A 25 15.77 32.55 -36.16
CA ASP A 25 15.44 32.56 -37.58
C ASP A 25 16.54 32.54 -38.65
N ALA A 26 16.61 31.37 -39.28
CA ALA A 26 16.39 31.13 -40.71
C ALA A 26 17.30 31.80 -41.77
N ALA A 27 18.09 30.92 -42.38
CA ALA A 27 18.23 30.68 -43.83
C ALA A 27 19.16 31.56 -44.70
N ILE A 28 19.69 30.85 -45.72
CA ILE A 28 20.17 31.27 -47.05
C ILE A 28 21.70 31.38 -47.28
N HIS A 29 22.10 30.69 -48.36
CA HIS A 29 23.35 30.70 -49.14
C HIS A 29 24.16 32.02 -49.16
N ALA A 30 25.51 31.93 -49.14
CA ALA A 30 26.36 32.11 -50.34
C ALA A 30 27.88 32.23 -50.01
N ARG A 31 28.65 31.65 -50.94
CA ARG A 31 30.08 31.71 -51.34
C ARG A 31 31.04 32.78 -50.77
N ASP A 32 32.29 32.30 -50.66
CA ASP A 32 33.60 32.92 -50.96
C ASP A 32 33.95 34.33 -50.45
N ARG A 33 35.00 34.44 -49.60
CA ARG A 33 36.33 35.02 -49.92
C ARG A 33 37.12 35.43 -48.67
N ILE A 34 38.38 34.97 -48.64
CA ILE A 34 39.63 35.68 -48.30
C ILE A 34 39.84 36.19 -46.85
N ALA A 35 40.79 35.51 -46.20
CA ALA A 35 41.88 35.95 -45.30
C ALA A 35 41.88 37.38 -44.73
N ALA A 36 42.07 37.49 -43.40
CA ALA A 36 43.33 37.96 -42.80
C ALA A 36 43.20 38.18 -41.28
N LEU A 37 44.18 37.64 -40.53
CA LEU A 37 44.80 38.22 -39.33
C LEU A 37 43.91 38.84 -38.24
N THR A 38 43.78 38.13 -37.12
CA THR A 38 44.34 38.60 -35.84
C THR A 38 44.39 37.43 -34.85
N ILE A 39 45.61 36.98 -34.56
CA ILE A 39 45.93 36.23 -33.35
C ILE A 39 46.20 37.29 -32.30
N ASP A 40 45.24 37.58 -31.42
CA ASP A 40 45.51 38.06 -30.06
C ASP A 40 44.21 38.21 -29.25
N ASP A 41 43.55 37.10 -28.89
CA ASP A 41 42.64 37.07 -27.72
C ASP A 41 42.19 35.64 -27.33
N LYS A 42 43.11 34.66 -27.25
CA LYS A 42 42.74 33.30 -26.80
C LYS A 42 43.08 33.01 -25.34
N ARG A 43 43.95 33.80 -24.70
CA ARG A 43 44.38 33.56 -23.31
C ARG A 43 43.47 34.20 -22.25
N GLY A 44 42.65 35.19 -22.61
CA GLY A 44 41.68 35.83 -21.71
C GLY A 44 40.30 35.16 -21.68
N VAL A 45 39.89 34.59 -22.82
CA VAL A 45 38.57 33.98 -23.01
C VAL A 45 38.47 32.57 -22.40
N GLU A 46 39.54 31.78 -22.45
CA GLU A 46 39.54 30.42 -21.87
C GLU A 46 39.31 30.46 -20.34
N LYS A 47 39.97 31.40 -19.66
CA LYS A 47 39.91 31.51 -18.19
C LYS A 47 38.55 32.00 -17.67
N SER A 48 37.81 32.78 -18.46
CA SER A 48 36.45 33.22 -18.10
C SER A 48 35.40 32.13 -18.36
N SER A 49 35.61 31.30 -19.38
CA SER A 49 34.74 30.18 -19.72
C SER A 49 34.80 29.04 -18.70
N GLU A 50 36.00 28.70 -18.19
CA GLU A 50 36.17 27.68 -17.14
C GLU A 50 35.49 28.09 -15.82
N VAL A 51 35.57 29.37 -15.45
CA VAL A 51 34.98 29.87 -14.20
C VAL A 51 33.45 29.92 -14.28
N CYS A 52 32.88 30.20 -15.46
CA CYS A 52 31.43 30.07 -15.68
C CYS A 52 30.96 28.61 -15.65
N TYR A 53 31.69 27.70 -16.31
CA TYR A 53 31.33 26.29 -16.38
C TYR A 53 31.36 25.63 -14.99
N MET A 54 32.35 25.95 -14.16
CA MET A 54 32.43 25.47 -12.79
C MET A 54 31.31 26.02 -11.88
N HIS A 55 30.84 27.24 -12.12
CA HIS A 55 29.74 27.83 -11.34
C HIS A 55 28.37 27.25 -11.70
N GLU A 56 28.14 26.95 -12.98
CA GLU A 56 26.92 26.27 -13.46
C GLU A 56 26.90 24.78 -13.06
N MET A 57 28.03 24.08 -13.14
CA MET A 57 28.15 22.70 -12.65
C MET A 57 27.92 22.61 -11.14
N LEU A 58 28.41 23.55 -10.33
CA LEU A 58 28.17 23.57 -8.88
C LEU A 58 26.70 23.88 -8.52
N LYS A 59 25.99 24.67 -9.36
CA LYS A 59 24.53 24.88 -9.23
C LYS A 59 23.75 23.62 -9.60
N LEU A 60 24.15 22.87 -10.63
CA LEU A 60 23.56 21.57 -10.98
C LEU A 60 23.74 20.54 -9.86
N PHE A 61 24.92 20.46 -9.22
CA PHE A 61 25.15 19.58 -8.07
C PHE A 61 24.33 19.97 -6.83
N ARG A 62 24.13 21.27 -6.57
CA ARG A 62 23.25 21.74 -5.48
C ARG A 62 21.77 21.47 -5.76
N SER A 63 21.35 21.56 -7.02
CA SER A 63 19.97 21.28 -7.46
C SER A 63 19.67 19.77 -7.43
N ALA A 64 20.64 18.94 -7.81
CA ALA A 64 20.56 17.49 -7.71
C ALA A 64 20.49 17.00 -6.25
N ALA A 65 21.21 17.65 -5.33
CA ALA A 65 21.14 17.32 -3.89
C ALA A 65 19.76 17.64 -3.27
N LEU A 66 19.08 18.69 -3.73
CA LEU A 66 17.72 19.02 -3.29
C LEU A 66 16.66 18.11 -3.92
N ALA A 67 16.85 17.65 -5.15
CA ALA A 67 15.99 16.64 -5.76
C ALA A 67 16.17 15.25 -5.13
N LEU A 68 17.39 14.90 -4.71
CA LEU A 68 17.68 13.63 -4.03
C LEU A 68 17.18 13.60 -2.58
N LEU A 69 17.07 14.75 -1.91
CA LEU A 69 16.44 14.84 -0.58
C LEU A 69 14.90 14.78 -0.62
N ALA A 70 14.26 15.10 -1.74
CA ALA A 70 12.81 14.98 -1.90
C ALA A 70 12.35 13.54 -2.20
N LEU A 71 13.27 12.62 -2.54
CA LEU A 71 12.99 11.19 -2.74
C LEU A 71 12.99 10.36 -1.44
N LEU A 72 13.31 10.97 -0.29
CA LEU A 72 13.30 10.29 1.02
C LEU A 72 12.03 10.56 1.82
N ALA A 73 11.13 11.43 1.35
CA ALA A 73 9.77 11.50 1.86
C ALA A 73 8.97 10.32 1.28
N SER A 74 9.29 9.12 1.76
CA SER A 74 8.39 7.99 1.57
C SER A 74 7.03 8.42 2.16
N PRO A 75 5.93 8.40 1.40
CA PRO A 75 4.63 8.38 2.05
C PRO A 75 4.69 7.19 2.98
N ALA A 76 4.28 7.38 4.24
CA ALA A 76 4.17 6.28 5.19
C ALA A 76 3.47 5.13 4.45
N LEU A 77 4.25 4.08 4.12
CA LEU A 77 3.71 2.84 3.60
C LEU A 77 2.60 2.50 4.57
N ALA A 78 1.37 2.40 4.06
CA ALA A 78 0.22 1.93 4.81
C ALA A 78 0.73 0.79 5.69
N GLN A 79 0.74 1.03 7.00
CA GLN A 79 1.30 0.11 7.98
C GLN A 79 0.38 -1.11 7.96
N GLY A 80 0.66 -2.03 7.05
CA GLY A 80 0.05 -3.35 7.06
C GLY A 80 0.35 -4.02 8.40
N PRO A 81 -0.34 -5.12 8.72
CA PRO A 81 -0.10 -5.87 9.95
C PRO A 81 1.41 -6.10 10.12
N ASP A 82 1.96 -5.77 11.29
CA ASP A 82 3.40 -5.66 11.50
C ASP A 82 4.20 -6.84 10.93
N GLY A 83 5.05 -6.56 9.94
CA GLY A 83 5.90 -7.55 9.28
C GLY A 83 5.17 -8.49 8.33
N GLN A 84 3.92 -8.24 7.96
CA GLN A 84 3.14 -8.97 6.94
C GLN A 84 2.80 -8.05 5.76
N SER A 85 3.71 -7.14 5.39
CA SER A 85 3.55 -6.29 4.21
C SER A 85 3.77 -7.08 2.90
N ARG A 86 3.41 -6.47 1.76
CA ARG A 86 3.74 -7.04 0.44
C ARG A 86 5.25 -7.22 0.24
N ALA A 87 6.08 -6.32 0.79
CA ALA A 87 7.53 -6.44 0.75
C ALA A 87 8.02 -7.65 1.56
N ASP A 88 7.44 -7.86 2.75
CA ASP A 88 7.75 -9.04 3.58
C ASP A 88 7.38 -10.35 2.88
N TYR A 89 6.24 -10.37 2.19
CA TYR A 89 5.80 -11.51 1.38
C TYR A 89 6.80 -11.82 0.25
N HIS A 90 7.25 -10.82 -0.49
CA HIS A 90 8.26 -11.01 -1.52
C HIS A 90 9.60 -11.48 -0.93
N ALA A 91 9.99 -10.99 0.25
CA ALA A 91 11.19 -11.45 0.95
C ALA A 91 11.06 -12.89 1.46
N TRP A 92 9.87 -13.32 1.89
CA TRP A 92 9.59 -14.72 2.25
C TRP A 92 9.72 -15.63 1.02
N LEU A 93 9.04 -15.29 -0.07
CA LEU A 93 9.20 -15.99 -1.34
C LEU A 93 10.66 -16.02 -1.80
N ALA A 94 11.42 -14.93 -1.58
CA ALA A 94 12.83 -14.85 -1.94
C ALA A 94 13.68 -15.99 -1.33
N ARG A 95 13.38 -16.34 -0.07
CA ARG A 95 14.13 -17.29 0.75
C ARG A 95 13.61 -18.73 0.65
N GLU A 96 12.36 -18.94 0.24
CA GLU A 96 11.70 -20.24 0.28
C GLU A 96 11.20 -20.69 -1.10
N PRO A 97 12.01 -21.42 -1.88
CA PRO A 97 11.60 -21.92 -3.20
C PRO A 97 10.35 -22.82 -3.19
N ALA A 98 10.18 -23.64 -2.14
CA ALA A 98 9.01 -24.49 -1.99
C ALA A 98 7.73 -23.68 -1.81
N ALA A 99 7.78 -22.60 -1.02
CA ALA A 99 6.67 -21.67 -0.85
C ALA A 99 6.28 -21.01 -2.19
N ARG A 100 7.26 -20.60 -3.00
CA ARG A 100 6.97 -20.04 -4.34
C ARG A 100 6.14 -21.00 -5.19
N ALA A 101 6.53 -22.28 -5.24
CA ALA A 101 5.80 -23.28 -6.02
C ALA A 101 4.35 -23.45 -5.50
N GLN A 102 4.17 -23.52 -4.18
CA GLN A 102 2.84 -23.61 -3.57
C GLN A 102 1.97 -22.39 -3.86
N VAL A 103 2.55 -21.19 -3.79
CA VAL A 103 1.86 -19.93 -4.11
C VAL A 103 1.42 -19.88 -5.57
N LEU A 104 2.26 -20.33 -6.51
CA LEU A 104 1.88 -20.39 -7.92
C LEU A 104 0.69 -21.32 -8.15
N SER A 105 0.71 -22.51 -7.57
CA SER A 105 -0.41 -23.46 -7.64
C SER A 105 -1.68 -22.90 -6.98
N PHE A 106 -1.55 -22.25 -5.83
CA PHE A 106 -2.69 -21.63 -5.15
C PHE A 106 -3.28 -20.48 -5.96
N LYS A 107 -2.44 -19.61 -6.56
CA LYS A 107 -2.92 -18.56 -7.45
C LYS A 107 -3.66 -19.14 -8.66
N GLN A 108 -3.11 -20.19 -9.28
CA GLN A 108 -3.78 -20.84 -10.40
C GLN A 108 -5.14 -21.41 -10.01
N PHE A 109 -5.26 -22.01 -8.82
CA PHE A 109 -6.55 -22.45 -8.28
C PHE A 109 -7.54 -21.29 -8.15
N LEU A 110 -7.14 -20.16 -7.56
CA LEU A 110 -8.01 -18.99 -7.40
C LEU A 110 -8.45 -18.44 -8.76
N ASP A 111 -7.55 -18.36 -9.73
CA ASP A 111 -7.84 -17.88 -11.08
C ASP A 111 -8.83 -18.83 -11.80
N MET A 112 -8.68 -20.16 -11.62
CA MET A 112 -9.59 -21.17 -12.18
C MET A 112 -11.00 -21.14 -11.57
N ASP A 113 -11.12 -20.83 -10.27
CA ASP A 113 -12.41 -20.70 -9.60
C ASP A 113 -13.05 -19.30 -9.79
N GLY A 114 -12.36 -18.40 -10.51
CA GLY A 114 -12.86 -17.06 -10.83
C GLY A 114 -12.79 -16.08 -9.65
N VAL A 115 -11.96 -16.36 -8.64
CA VAL A 115 -11.82 -15.55 -7.42
C VAL A 115 -10.41 -14.96 -7.24
N GLY A 116 -9.56 -15.05 -8.28
CA GLY A 116 -8.16 -14.61 -8.26
C GLY A 116 -7.93 -13.12 -8.02
N ASP A 117 -8.92 -12.29 -8.36
CA ASP A 117 -8.83 -10.82 -8.31
C ASP A 117 -9.62 -10.19 -7.16
N VAL A 118 -10.28 -11.00 -6.31
CA VAL A 118 -11.10 -10.49 -5.19
C VAL A 118 -10.21 -9.86 -4.12
N ILE A 119 -9.25 -10.62 -3.61
CA ILE A 119 -8.26 -10.14 -2.63
C ILE A 119 -6.87 -10.56 -3.10
N PRO A 120 -5.86 -9.67 -3.04
CA PRO A 120 -4.51 -10.03 -3.46
C PRO A 120 -3.98 -11.27 -2.74
N THR A 121 -3.41 -12.22 -3.48
CA THR A 121 -2.92 -13.51 -2.92
C THR A 121 -1.98 -13.33 -1.72
N TRP A 122 -1.13 -12.30 -1.74
CA TRP A 122 -0.21 -12.03 -0.63
C TRP A 122 -0.92 -11.68 0.70
N GLN A 123 -2.14 -11.14 0.65
CA GLN A 123 -2.97 -10.89 1.83
C GLN A 123 -3.65 -12.17 2.30
N LEU A 124 -4.15 -13.00 1.39
CA LEU A 124 -4.78 -14.30 1.71
C LEU A 124 -3.83 -15.26 2.43
N LEU A 125 -2.53 -15.13 2.17
CA LEU A 125 -1.47 -15.93 2.77
C LEU A 125 -0.95 -15.38 4.10
N ARG A 126 -1.46 -14.23 4.56
CA ARG A 126 -1.20 -13.77 5.93
C ARG A 126 -1.83 -14.74 6.90
N THR A 127 -1.08 -15.12 7.93
CA THR A 127 -1.59 -16.00 8.99
C THR A 127 -2.29 -15.17 10.08
N ALA A 128 -2.15 -15.51 11.36
CA ALA A 128 -2.71 -14.69 12.44
C ALA A 128 -1.94 -13.37 12.62
N SER A 129 -2.63 -12.31 13.04
CA SER A 129 -1.95 -11.04 13.37
C SER A 129 -0.98 -11.18 14.56
N SER A 130 -1.23 -12.14 15.45
CA SER A 130 -0.35 -12.53 16.56
C SER A 130 0.75 -13.52 16.16
N TRP A 131 1.04 -13.71 14.86
CA TRP A 131 2.05 -14.67 14.39
C TRP A 131 3.39 -14.50 15.11
N ARG A 132 3.81 -13.26 15.37
CA ARG A 132 5.09 -12.96 16.01
C ARG A 132 5.12 -13.41 17.47
N ASP A 133 4.10 -13.02 18.24
CA ASP A 133 3.97 -13.40 19.65
C ASP A 133 3.81 -14.92 19.81
N CYS A 134 3.19 -15.56 18.82
CA CYS A 134 3.02 -16.99 18.74
C CYS A 134 4.22 -17.74 18.17
N SER A 135 5.29 -17.06 17.76
CA SER A 135 6.41 -17.67 17.02
C SER A 135 5.95 -18.52 15.83
N GLY A 136 4.80 -18.17 15.24
CA GLY A 136 4.20 -18.89 14.13
C GLY A 136 4.70 -18.37 12.78
N PRO A 137 4.36 -19.08 11.70
CA PRO A 137 4.70 -18.64 10.36
C PRO A 137 4.01 -17.32 10.05
N ARG A 138 4.78 -16.39 9.49
CA ARG A 138 4.31 -15.07 9.06
C ARG A 138 3.37 -15.16 7.85
N PHE A 139 3.74 -16.01 6.89
CA PHE A 139 2.92 -16.37 5.75
C PHE A 139 2.85 -17.89 5.65
N GLU A 140 1.73 -18.42 5.19
CA GLU A 140 1.57 -19.86 5.01
C GLU A 140 0.55 -20.13 3.89
N VAL A 141 0.86 -21.07 3.00
CA VAL A 141 -0.12 -21.58 2.04
C VAL A 141 -0.91 -22.70 2.73
N ALA A 142 -2.23 -22.57 2.75
CA ALA A 142 -3.10 -23.61 3.30
C ALA A 142 -2.86 -24.97 2.58
N PRO A 143 -3.09 -26.11 3.25
CA PRO A 143 -3.11 -27.41 2.58
C PRO A 143 -4.08 -27.41 1.38
N VAL A 144 -3.71 -28.08 0.29
CA VAL A 144 -4.50 -28.12 -0.96
C VAL A 144 -5.95 -28.54 -0.74
N ALA A 145 -6.18 -29.47 0.20
CA ALA A 145 -7.51 -29.96 0.54
C ALA A 145 -8.45 -28.89 1.14
N GLU A 146 -7.90 -27.74 1.56
CA GLU A 146 -8.66 -26.64 2.16
C GLU A 146 -8.93 -25.49 1.17
N TRP A 147 -8.40 -25.55 -0.06
CA TRP A 147 -8.47 -24.43 -1.02
C TRP A 147 -9.89 -24.14 -1.52
N SER A 148 -10.72 -25.17 -1.73
CA SER A 148 -12.11 -24.97 -2.13
C SER A 148 -12.91 -24.16 -1.10
N HIS A 149 -12.57 -24.26 0.17
CA HIS A 149 -13.28 -23.57 1.25
C HIS A 149 -13.13 -22.05 1.21
N ILE A 150 -11.96 -21.53 0.80
CA ILE A 150 -11.77 -20.07 0.73
C ILE A 150 -12.54 -19.46 -0.44
N ALA A 151 -12.79 -20.24 -1.50
CA ALA A 151 -13.34 -19.72 -2.74
C ALA A 151 -14.79 -19.23 -2.57
N ASP A 152 -15.61 -19.96 -1.81
CA ASP A 152 -16.99 -19.53 -1.49
C ASP A 152 -17.02 -18.28 -0.61
N THR A 153 -16.08 -18.15 0.32
CA THR A 153 -15.91 -16.93 1.12
C THR A 153 -15.51 -15.74 0.25
N LEU A 154 -14.59 -15.91 -0.70
CA LEU A 154 -14.19 -14.86 -1.64
C LEU A 154 -15.35 -14.44 -2.56
N LYS A 155 -16.15 -15.39 -3.05
CA LYS A 155 -17.38 -15.07 -3.79
C LYS A 155 -18.28 -14.19 -2.95
N PHE A 156 -18.59 -14.59 -1.71
CA PHE A 156 -19.43 -13.79 -0.81
C PHE A 156 -18.85 -12.39 -0.53
N VAL A 157 -17.52 -12.30 -0.36
CA VAL A 157 -16.85 -11.02 -0.17
C VAL A 157 -17.07 -10.10 -1.37
N SER A 158 -16.77 -10.57 -2.57
CA SER A 158 -16.91 -9.77 -3.80
C SER A 158 -18.36 -9.39 -4.13
N THR A 159 -19.33 -10.26 -3.86
CA THR A 159 -20.73 -10.05 -4.27
C THR A 159 -21.57 -9.32 -3.24
N HIS A 160 -21.17 -9.34 -1.96
CA HIS A 160 -22.01 -8.84 -0.87
C HIS A 160 -21.28 -7.97 0.15
N VAL A 161 -20.02 -8.26 0.50
CA VAL A 161 -19.26 -7.46 1.47
C VAL A 161 -18.76 -6.17 0.81
N GLU A 162 -17.98 -6.27 -0.26
CA GLU A 162 -17.40 -5.09 -0.93
C GLU A 162 -18.47 -4.12 -1.44
N PRO A 163 -19.59 -4.56 -2.04
CA PRO A 163 -20.67 -3.64 -2.41
C PRO A 163 -21.31 -2.90 -1.24
N ALA A 164 -21.22 -3.43 -0.01
CA ALA A 164 -21.85 -2.86 1.17
C ALA A 164 -20.95 -1.89 1.95
N ILE A 165 -19.64 -2.10 1.92
CA ILE A 165 -18.68 -1.32 2.73
C ILE A 165 -17.45 -0.82 1.96
N GLY A 166 -17.34 -1.12 0.67
CA GLY A 166 -16.16 -0.84 -0.17
C GLY A 166 -15.08 -1.90 -0.06
N ASP A 167 -13.96 -1.67 -0.75
CA ASP A 167 -12.81 -2.57 -0.82
C ASP A 167 -12.28 -2.94 0.57
N VAL A 168 -11.82 -4.18 0.71
CA VAL A 168 -11.32 -4.74 1.98
C VAL A 168 -9.91 -5.27 1.86
N GLU A 169 -9.18 -5.27 2.97
CA GLU A 169 -7.88 -5.89 3.12
C GLU A 169 -7.99 -7.11 4.04
N ALA A 170 -7.48 -8.27 3.60
CA ALA A 170 -7.36 -9.44 4.47
C ALA A 170 -6.14 -9.31 5.39
N VAL A 171 -6.39 -9.24 6.69
CA VAL A 171 -5.37 -9.13 7.74
C VAL A 171 -5.10 -10.46 8.45
N SER A 172 -5.87 -11.51 8.11
CA SER A 172 -5.66 -12.88 8.59
C SER A 172 -6.42 -13.88 7.72
N GLY A 173 -5.75 -14.95 7.28
CA GLY A 173 -6.31 -16.04 6.49
C GLY A 173 -6.14 -17.38 7.18
N TYR A 174 -5.52 -18.36 6.52
CA TYR A 174 -5.30 -19.68 7.10
C TYR A 174 -4.44 -19.66 8.36
N ARG A 175 -4.77 -20.52 9.33
CA ARG A 175 -3.97 -20.73 10.55
C ARG A 175 -3.82 -22.21 10.81
N ASN A 176 -2.58 -22.70 10.80
CA ASN A 176 -2.31 -24.06 11.25
C ASN A 176 -2.74 -24.28 12.71
N GLY A 177 -2.81 -25.56 13.13
CA GLY A 177 -3.36 -25.92 14.44
C GLY A 177 -2.60 -25.31 15.64
N GLU A 178 -1.29 -25.15 15.53
CA GLU A 178 -0.47 -24.53 16.57
C GLU A 178 -0.72 -23.04 16.68
N LEU A 179 -0.64 -22.33 15.55
CA LEU A 179 -0.86 -20.90 15.49
C LEU A 179 -2.29 -20.53 15.90
N ASN A 180 -3.30 -21.31 15.48
CA ASN A 180 -4.69 -21.09 15.89
C ASN A 180 -4.85 -21.18 17.41
N ARG A 181 -4.27 -22.21 18.05
CA ARG A 181 -4.34 -22.39 19.50
C ARG A 181 -3.65 -21.25 20.25
N CYS A 182 -2.43 -20.88 19.84
CA CYS A 182 -1.71 -19.79 20.47
C CYS A 182 -2.44 -18.45 20.34
N SER A 183 -3.06 -18.19 19.19
CA SER A 183 -3.82 -16.97 18.92
C SER A 183 -5.21 -16.95 19.59
N GLY A 184 -5.49 -17.88 20.51
CA GLY A 184 -6.78 -17.98 21.20
C GLY A 184 -7.95 -18.44 20.32
N GLY A 185 -7.67 -18.99 19.14
CA GLY A 185 -8.70 -19.48 18.23
C GLY A 185 -9.42 -20.72 18.77
N ALA A 186 -10.73 -20.79 18.55
CA ALA A 186 -11.52 -21.95 18.94
C ALA A 186 -11.00 -23.25 18.28
N PRO A 187 -11.16 -24.43 18.92
CA PRO A 187 -10.78 -25.71 18.31
C PRO A 187 -11.43 -25.92 16.95
N ALA A 188 -12.70 -25.53 16.79
CA ALA A 188 -13.46 -25.62 15.54
C ALA A 188 -13.34 -24.37 14.65
N SER A 189 -12.33 -23.51 14.85
CA SER A 189 -12.12 -22.27 14.09
C SER A 189 -12.15 -22.49 12.58
N ALA A 190 -12.84 -21.59 11.86
CA ALA A 190 -12.93 -21.60 10.41
C ALA A 190 -11.58 -21.32 9.73
N HIS A 191 -10.69 -20.55 10.36
CA HIS A 191 -9.34 -20.29 9.85
C HIS A 191 -8.47 -21.55 9.72
N ARG A 192 -8.73 -22.58 10.55
CA ARG A 192 -7.99 -23.85 10.49
C ARG A 192 -8.24 -24.66 9.22
N HIS A 193 -9.35 -24.37 8.56
CA HIS A 193 -9.81 -25.06 7.36
C HIS A 193 -9.99 -24.08 6.20
N PHE A 194 -9.36 -22.91 6.32
CA PHE A 194 -9.33 -21.85 5.32
C PHE A 194 -10.69 -21.34 4.82
N PHE A 195 -11.77 -21.57 5.55
CA PHE A 195 -13.06 -20.94 5.27
C PHE A 195 -13.05 -19.44 5.58
N ALA A 196 -12.16 -18.97 6.45
CA ALA A 196 -12.27 -17.66 7.07
C ALA A 196 -11.22 -16.65 6.64
N LEU A 197 -11.66 -15.40 6.59
CA LEU A 197 -10.83 -14.20 6.54
C LEU A 197 -11.19 -13.27 7.69
N ASP A 198 -10.18 -12.65 8.30
CA ASP A 198 -10.39 -11.41 9.03
C ASP A 198 -10.04 -10.25 8.12
N LEU A 199 -10.95 -9.29 8.04
CA LEU A 199 -10.95 -8.21 7.06
C LEU A 199 -10.99 -6.85 7.75
N THR A 200 -10.46 -5.84 7.07
CA THR A 200 -10.60 -4.42 7.42
C THR A 200 -10.95 -3.62 6.17
N PRO A 201 -11.86 -2.63 6.22
CA PRO A 201 -12.08 -1.72 5.10
C PRO A 201 -10.80 -0.98 4.70
N VAL A 202 -10.57 -0.82 3.40
CA VAL A 202 -9.43 -0.02 2.86
C VAL A 202 -9.73 1.46 3.00
N ALA A 203 -10.94 1.87 2.60
CA ALA A 203 -11.42 3.23 2.80
C ALA A 203 -11.87 3.44 4.26
N ALA A 204 -11.78 4.67 4.76
CA ALA A 204 -12.30 4.99 6.07
C ALA A 204 -13.83 4.84 6.09
N VAL A 205 -14.32 3.84 6.82
CA VAL A 205 -15.74 3.63 7.10
C VAL A 205 -15.94 3.69 8.61
N GLY A 206 -16.97 4.41 9.06
CA GLY A 206 -17.33 4.44 10.47
C GLY A 206 -17.71 3.04 10.96
N ARG A 207 -17.23 2.66 12.16
CA ARG A 207 -17.50 1.33 12.74
C ARG A 207 -19.00 1.00 12.76
N GLU A 208 -19.83 1.94 13.20
CA GLU A 208 -21.28 1.75 13.26
C GLU A 208 -21.88 1.46 11.89
N THR A 209 -21.56 2.28 10.88
CA THR A 209 -22.00 2.10 9.49
C THR A 209 -21.54 0.78 8.90
N MET A 210 -20.28 0.40 9.12
CA MET A 210 -19.73 -0.88 8.66
C MET A 210 -20.51 -2.05 9.26
N ILE A 211 -20.72 -2.03 10.58
CA ILE A 211 -21.44 -3.09 11.29
C ILE A 211 -22.88 -3.16 10.81
N GLU A 212 -23.60 -2.05 10.74
CA GLU A 212 -25.00 -2.01 10.30
C GLU A 212 -25.16 -2.61 8.90
N ASN A 213 -24.32 -2.21 7.95
CA ASN A 213 -24.37 -2.71 6.58
C ASN A 213 -24.04 -4.20 6.50
N LEU A 214 -23.03 -4.68 7.23
CA LEU A 214 -22.67 -6.10 7.26
C LEU A 214 -23.74 -6.95 7.95
N CYS A 215 -24.39 -6.45 8.99
CA CYS A 215 -25.52 -7.13 9.63
C CYS A 215 -26.68 -7.29 8.64
N ARG A 216 -27.02 -6.24 7.88
CA ARG A 216 -28.07 -6.30 6.84
C ARG A 216 -27.73 -7.34 5.77
N VAL A 217 -26.48 -7.33 5.28
CA VAL A 217 -25.99 -8.34 4.32
C VAL A 217 -26.11 -9.76 4.89
N HIS A 218 -25.77 -9.95 6.15
CA HIS A 218 -25.85 -11.26 6.82
C HIS A 218 -27.29 -11.74 7.01
N ASP A 219 -28.19 -10.85 7.42
CA ASP A 219 -29.62 -11.16 7.56
C ASP A 219 -30.25 -11.55 6.21
N ASP A 220 -29.89 -10.85 5.13
CA ASP A 220 -30.45 -11.07 3.79
C ASP A 220 -29.87 -12.30 3.08
N ARG A 221 -28.54 -12.48 3.15
CA ARG A 221 -27.79 -13.45 2.33
C ARG A 221 -27.08 -14.51 3.14
N GLY A 222 -26.80 -14.27 4.41
CA GLY A 222 -25.92 -15.13 5.21
C GLY A 222 -26.38 -16.58 5.28
N ARG A 223 -27.69 -16.83 5.36
CA ARG A 223 -28.23 -18.20 5.41
C ARG A 223 -28.07 -18.96 4.08
N LEU A 224 -28.09 -18.25 2.95
CA LEU A 224 -27.93 -18.87 1.63
C LEU A 224 -26.49 -19.34 1.38
N PHE A 225 -25.52 -18.65 1.99
CA PHE A 225 -24.09 -18.90 1.80
C PHE A 225 -23.39 -19.44 3.05
N ASP A 226 -24.16 -19.90 4.05
CA ASP A 226 -23.63 -20.41 5.32
C ASP A 226 -22.61 -19.50 5.99
N VAL A 227 -22.93 -18.20 6.07
CA VAL A 227 -21.96 -17.19 6.48
C VAL A 227 -21.82 -17.10 8.00
N GLY A 228 -20.59 -17.23 8.48
CA GLY A 228 -20.19 -16.75 9.78
C GLY A 228 -19.78 -15.29 9.72
N LEU A 229 -20.36 -14.45 10.58
CA LEU A 229 -20.02 -13.02 10.70
C LEU A 229 -19.62 -12.67 12.14
N GLY A 230 -18.39 -12.20 12.32
CA GLY A 230 -17.86 -11.80 13.63
C GLY A 230 -17.33 -10.38 13.64
N PHE A 231 -17.34 -9.74 14.80
CA PHE A 231 -16.78 -8.39 14.96
C PHE A 231 -15.75 -8.35 16.07
N TYR A 232 -14.58 -7.78 15.75
CA TYR A 232 -13.52 -7.49 16.71
C TYR A 232 -13.60 -6.03 17.15
N SER A 233 -12.54 -5.51 17.79
CA SER A 233 -12.38 -4.09 18.06
C SER A 233 -12.12 -3.28 16.77
N GLY A 234 -12.43 -1.98 16.80
CA GLY A 234 -12.17 -1.07 15.68
C GLY A 234 -13.03 -1.37 14.46
N VAL A 235 -12.43 -1.52 13.28
CA VAL A 235 -13.14 -1.84 12.02
C VAL A 235 -12.81 -3.25 11.51
N ARG A 236 -12.18 -4.08 12.35
CA ARG A 236 -11.84 -5.45 11.97
C ARG A 236 -13.06 -6.35 12.18
N PHE A 237 -13.35 -7.17 11.19
CA PHE A 237 -14.44 -8.13 11.22
C PHE A 237 -13.99 -9.47 10.63
N HIS A 238 -14.81 -10.49 10.83
CA HIS A 238 -14.59 -11.85 10.38
C HIS A 238 -15.68 -12.26 9.41
N VAL A 239 -15.31 -12.91 8.31
CA VAL A 239 -16.25 -13.55 7.38
C VAL A 239 -15.76 -14.94 7.04
N ASP A 240 -16.66 -15.92 7.07
CA ASP A 240 -16.40 -17.28 6.61
C ASP A 240 -17.65 -17.93 6.03
N SER A 241 -17.48 -18.99 5.24
CA SER A 241 -18.56 -19.80 4.65
C SER A 241 -18.72 -21.18 5.31
N LYS A 242 -18.32 -21.34 6.58
CA LYS A 242 -18.35 -22.62 7.30
C LYS A 242 -19.71 -22.94 7.93
N GLY A 243 -20.57 -21.95 8.13
CA GLY A 243 -21.87 -22.14 8.76
C GLY A 243 -22.52 -20.84 9.22
N PHE A 244 -23.84 -20.72 9.03
CA PHE A 244 -24.63 -19.53 9.37
C PHE A 244 -24.61 -19.20 10.87
N ARG A 245 -23.83 -18.20 11.27
CA ARG A 245 -23.73 -17.76 12.67
C ARG A 245 -23.21 -16.33 12.79
N ARG A 246 -23.37 -15.73 13.97
CA ARG A 246 -22.84 -14.41 14.29
C ARG A 246 -22.33 -14.31 15.72
N TRP A 247 -21.29 -13.51 15.95
CA TRP A 247 -20.71 -13.30 17.28
C TRP A 247 -20.10 -11.91 17.46
N GLY A 248 -19.98 -11.48 18.72
CA GLY A 248 -19.31 -10.25 19.12
C GLY A 248 -17.84 -10.46 19.52
N SER A 249 -17.23 -9.42 20.08
CA SER A 249 -15.79 -9.39 20.40
C SER A 249 -15.33 -10.44 21.41
N ASN A 250 -16.23 -10.97 22.25
CA ASN A 250 -15.95 -12.06 23.18
C ASN A 250 -16.23 -13.46 22.62
N GLY A 251 -16.53 -13.57 21.32
CA GLY A 251 -16.82 -14.86 20.66
C GLY A 251 -18.23 -15.41 20.91
N SER A 252 -19.09 -14.71 21.64
CA SER A 252 -20.46 -15.13 21.92
C SER A 252 -21.45 -14.58 20.89
N SER A 253 -22.49 -15.34 20.57
CA SER A 253 -23.61 -14.84 19.76
C SER A 253 -24.41 -13.76 20.49
N ALA A 254 -24.55 -13.86 21.81
CA ALA A 254 -25.33 -12.93 22.62
C ALA A 254 -24.78 -11.50 22.59
N THR A 255 -23.49 -11.34 22.28
CA THR A 255 -22.80 -10.04 22.18
C THR A 255 -22.61 -9.58 20.74
N SER A 256 -23.13 -10.32 19.76
CA SER A 256 -23.06 -9.88 18.36
C SER A 256 -23.80 -8.56 18.19
N PRO A 257 -23.16 -7.53 17.61
CA PRO A 257 -23.83 -6.27 17.29
C PRO A 257 -25.12 -6.46 16.46
N CYS A 258 -25.16 -7.46 15.56
CA CYS A 258 -26.36 -7.77 14.78
C CYS A 258 -27.51 -8.37 15.60
N ASN A 259 -27.23 -8.89 16.80
CA ASN A 259 -28.26 -9.36 17.74
C ASN A 259 -28.68 -8.27 18.72
N THR A 260 -27.75 -7.45 19.19
CA THR A 260 -28.00 -6.45 20.23
C THR A 260 -28.55 -5.14 19.66
N GLY A 261 -28.29 -4.84 18.39
CA GLY A 261 -28.53 -3.52 17.79
C GLY A 261 -27.59 -2.43 18.32
N ILE A 262 -26.52 -2.82 19.04
CA ILE A 262 -25.52 -1.89 19.58
C ILE A 262 -24.29 -1.99 18.69
N TYR A 263 -24.04 -0.94 17.90
CA TYR A 263 -22.97 -0.90 16.90
C TYR A 263 -21.74 -0.09 17.32
N ALA A 264 -21.81 0.60 18.47
CA ALA A 264 -20.68 1.33 19.07
C ALA A 264 -19.66 0.38 19.71
#